data_AF-A0AAW5S5R7-F1
#
_entry.id   AF-A0AAW5S5R7-F1
#
_cell.length_a   1.000
_cell.length_b   1.000
_cell.length_c   1.000
_cell.angle_alpha   90.00
_cell.angle_beta   90.00
_cell.angle_gamma   90.00
#
_symmetry.space_group_name_H-M   'P 1'
#
loop_
_entity.id
_entity.type
_entity.pdbx_description
1 polymer ?
#
loop_
_entity_poly.entity_id
_entity_poly.type
_entity_poly.pdbx_seq_one_letter_code
_entity_poly.pdbx_strand_id
1 'polypeptide(L)' 'MRDLDVIDSELRVVAAVRRILTELGEPLPRITTMDELLDERCAVSAHSSQPTIDVVAQPEPGRWSTLTNYWDGQAIQ' A
#
# COMPACT_ATOMS: atom_id res chain seq x y z
N MET A 1 -4.62 16.42 11.35
CA MET A 1 -5.03 15.43 10.34
C MET A 1 -5.29 16.20 9.07
N ARG A 2 -4.48 15.95 8.03
CA ARG A 2 -4.54 16.67 6.76
C ARG A 2 -5.79 16.27 5.99
N ASP A 3 -6.20 17.12 5.05
CA ASP A 3 -7.26 16.78 4.10
C ASP A 3 -6.80 15.64 3.18
N LEU A 4 -7.74 14.78 2.75
CA LEU A 4 -7.49 13.70 1.81
C LEU A 4 -6.86 14.24 0.51
N ASP A 5 -7.32 15.39 0.01
CA ASP A 5 -6.79 16.00 -1.21
C ASP A 5 -5.32 16.42 -1.08
N VAL A 6 -4.92 16.84 0.13
CA VAL A 6 -3.53 17.19 0.43
C VAL A 6 -2.68 15.92 0.49
N ILE A 7 -3.15 14.87 1.16
CA ILE A 7 -2.44 13.59 1.27
C ILE A 7 -2.25 12.94 -0.11
N ASP A 8 -3.30 12.91 -0.93
CA ASP A 8 -3.24 12.36 -2.30
C ASP A 8 -2.31 13.20 -3.20
N SER A 9 -2.24 14.51 -3.00
CA SER A 9 -1.30 15.38 -3.72
C SER A 9 0.16 15.07 -3.33
N GLU A 10 0.44 14.89 -2.05
CA GLU A 10 1.79 14.52 -1.59
C GLU A 10 2.21 13.13 -2.07
N LEU A 11 1.31 12.13 -2.02
CA LEU A 11 1.55 10.79 -2.56
C LEU A 11 1.90 10.83 -4.06
N ARG A 12 1.20 11.66 -4.85
CA ARG A 12 1.50 11.86 -6.28
C ARG A 12 2.88 12.46 -6.49
N VAL A 13 3.29 13.43 -5.67
CA VAL A 13 4.62 14.04 -5.74
C VAL A 13 5.71 13.01 -5.41
N VAL A 14 5.55 12.25 -4.32
CA VAL A 14 6.52 11.21 -3.95
C VAL A 14 6.64 10.14 -5.05
N ALA A 15 5.52 9.72 -5.64
CA ALA A 15 5.52 8.77 -6.75
C ALA A 15 6.25 9.33 -7.98
N ALA A 16 6.02 10.59 -8.34
CA ALA A 16 6.69 11.25 -9.47
C ALA A 16 8.20 11.37 -9.23
N VAL A 17 8.61 11.83 -8.05
CA VAL A 17 10.03 11.95 -7.66
C VAL A 17 10.72 10.59 -7.72
N ARG A 18 10.09 9.55 -7.17
CA ARG A 18 10.64 8.20 -7.16
C ARG A 18 10.77 7.62 -8.57
N ARG A 19 9.84 7.92 -9.48
CA ARG A 19 9.94 7.56 -10.90
C ARG A 19 11.13 8.24 -11.58
N ILE A 20 11.28 9.56 -11.39
CA ILE A 20 12.39 10.33 -11.96
C ILE A 20 13.74 9.80 -11.46
N LEU A 21 13.88 9.57 -10.15
CA LEU A 21 15.13 9.05 -9.58
C LEU A 21 15.43 7.64 -10.06
N THR A 22 14.40 6.80 -10.27
CA THR A 22 14.57 5.49 -10.90
C THR A 22 15.10 5.60 -12.32
N GLU A 23 14.55 6.53 -13.12
CA GLU A 23 15.00 6.78 -14.49
C GLU A 23 16.44 7.33 -14.54
N LEU A 24 16.84 8.09 -13.52
CA LEU A 24 18.19 8.64 -13.39
C LEU A 24 19.20 7.66 -12.76
N GLY A 25 18.76 6.52 -12.21
CA GLY A 25 19.62 5.59 -11.47
C GLY A 25 20.08 6.14 -10.11
N GLU A 26 19.37 7.13 -9.58
CA GLU A 26 19.68 7.82 -8.34
C GLU A 26 19.00 7.16 -7.12
N PRO A 27 19.53 7.34 -5.90
CA PRO A 27 18.97 6.74 -4.70
C PRO A 27 17.56 7.28 -4.45
N LEU A 28 16.63 6.34 -4.20
CA LEU A 28 15.22 6.66 -3.98
C LEU A 28 14.99 7.29 -2.60
N PRO A 29 13.97 8.16 -2.47
CA PRO A 29 13.51 8.64 -1.17
C PRO A 29 13.12 7.46 -0.26
N ARG A 30 13.27 7.66 1.05
CA ARG A 30 12.97 6.63 2.05
C ARG A 30 11.51 6.19 1.94
N ILE A 31 11.29 4.88 1.94
CA ILE A 31 9.95 4.30 1.83
C ILE A 31 9.04 4.70 3.01
N THR A 32 9.63 4.98 4.17
CA THR A 32 8.92 5.42 5.39
C THR A 32 8.04 6.64 5.15
N THR A 33 8.47 7.58 4.30
CA THR A 33 7.67 8.77 3.97
C THR A 33 6.42 8.42 3.15
N MET A 34 6.50 7.39 2.29
CA MET A 34 5.33 6.89 1.56
C MET A 34 4.39 6.15 2.53
N ASP A 35 4.94 5.33 3.42
CA ASP A 35 4.16 4.53 4.37
C ASP A 35 3.36 5.43 5.33
N GLU A 36 4.00 6.48 5.89
CA GLU A 36 3.33 7.45 6.76
C GLU A 36 2.16 8.18 6.07
N LEU A 37 2.31 8.52 4.78
CA LEU A 37 1.25 9.15 3.99
C LEU A 37 0.10 8.18 3.71
N LEU A 38 0.41 6.90 3.46
CA LEU A 38 -0.60 5.86 3.25
C LEU A 38 -1.38 5.58 4.54
N ASP A 39 -0.68 5.54 5.68
CA ASP A 39 -1.30 5.38 7.00
C ASP A 39 -2.24 6.54 7.32
N GLU A 40 -1.83 7.78 7.03
CA GLU A 40 -2.72 8.94 7.24
C GLU A 40 -3.93 8.92 6.30
N ARG A 41 -3.75 8.55 5.03
CA ARG A 41 -4.86 8.39 4.07
C ARG A 41 -5.85 7.33 4.53
N CYS A 42 -5.36 6.20 5.00
CA CYS A 42 -6.17 5.11 5.55
C CYS A 42 -6.93 5.58 6.79
N ALA A 43 -6.28 6.33 7.68
CA ALA A 43 -6.96 6.94 8.82
C ALA A 43 -8.07 7.86 8.33
N VAL A 44 -7.82 8.85 7.45
CA VAL A 44 -8.85 9.78 6.96
C VAL A 44 -10.05 9.07 6.32
N SER A 45 -9.78 8.08 5.47
CA SER A 45 -10.82 7.30 4.76
C SER A 45 -11.67 6.43 5.70
N ALA A 46 -11.07 5.94 6.80
CA ALA A 46 -11.78 5.18 7.82
C ALA A 46 -12.74 6.05 8.66
N HIS A 47 -12.47 7.36 8.78
CA HIS A 47 -13.34 8.28 9.52
C HIS A 47 -14.46 8.88 8.68
N SER A 48 -14.34 8.90 7.34
CA SER A 48 -15.39 9.36 6.42
C SER A 48 -16.45 8.30 6.11
N SER A 49 -16.17 7.04 6.44
CA SER A 49 -17.13 5.94 6.28
C SER A 49 -17.93 5.78 7.57
N GLN A 50 -19.23 6.05 7.53
CA GLN A 50 -20.16 5.40 8.44
C GLN A 50 -19.88 3.88 8.42
N PRO A 51 -19.97 3.17 9.56
CA PRO A 51 -19.61 1.77 9.63
C PRO A 51 -20.74 0.95 9.00
N THR A 52 -20.79 0.83 7.69
CA THR A 52 -21.34 -0.38 7.07
C THR A 52 -20.25 -1.43 7.19
N ILE A 53 -20.30 -2.14 8.32
CA ILE A 53 -19.59 -3.40 8.50
C ILE A 53 -20.08 -4.34 7.38
N ASP A 54 -19.41 -4.34 6.24
CA ASP A 54 -19.40 -5.52 5.40
C ASP A 54 -18.52 -6.52 6.11
N VAL A 55 -19.20 -7.45 6.80
CA VAL A 55 -18.63 -8.72 7.22
C VAL A 55 -18.06 -9.37 5.97
N VAL A 56 -16.78 -9.12 5.66
CA VAL A 56 -15.99 -10.04 4.87
C VAL A 56 -15.97 -11.31 5.70
N ALA A 57 -16.78 -12.27 5.25
CA ALA A 57 -16.81 -13.62 5.78
C ALA A 57 -15.37 -14.10 5.92
N GLN A 58 -14.97 -14.41 7.15
CA GLN A 58 -13.71 -15.06 7.42
C GLN A 58 -13.56 -16.25 6.47
N PRO A 59 -12.42 -16.44 5.80
CA PRO A 59 -12.15 -17.72 5.18
C PRO A 59 -12.01 -18.74 6.32
N GLU A 60 -12.95 -19.70 6.35
CA GLU A 60 -12.96 -20.85 7.24
C GLU A 60 -11.52 -21.38 7.49
N PRO A 61 -11.16 -21.73 8.74
CA PRO A 61 -9.85 -22.28 9.07
C PRO A 61 -9.72 -23.66 8.43
N GLY A 62 -9.27 -23.70 7.18
CA GLY A 62 -9.16 -24.92 6.39
C GLY A 62 -8.93 -24.73 4.89
N ARG A 63 -9.00 -23.51 4.35
CA ARG A 63 -8.88 -23.27 2.90
C ARG A 63 -7.63 -22.45 2.50
N TRP A 64 -6.46 -22.82 3.01
CA TRP A 64 -5.17 -22.23 2.59
C TRP A 64 -4.59 -22.87 1.32
N SER A 65 -5.24 -23.88 0.73
CA SER A 65 -4.66 -24.68 -0.37
C SER A 65 -4.82 -24.10 -1.78
N THR A 66 -5.03 -22.79 -1.99
CA THR A 66 -5.16 -22.27 -3.38
C THR A 66 -4.51 -20.89 -3.63
N LEU A 67 -3.52 -20.49 -2.81
CA LEU A 67 -2.73 -19.28 -3.10
C LEU A 67 -1.22 -19.48 -3.03
N THR A 68 -0.71 -20.69 -3.26
CA THR A 68 0.74 -20.99 -3.23
C THR A 68 1.43 -21.06 -4.59
N ASN A 69 0.81 -20.63 -5.69
CA ASN A 69 1.43 -20.76 -7.02
C ASN A 69 1.89 -19.42 -7.63
N TYR A 70 2.55 -18.55 -6.85
CA TYR A 70 3.26 -17.42 -7.46
C TYR A 70 4.51 -16.95 -6.72
N TRP A 71 5.18 -17.82 -5.97
CA TRP A 71 6.53 -17.50 -5.46
C TRP A 71 7.31 -18.78 -5.19
N ASP A 72 7.55 -19.57 -6.23
CA ASP A 72 8.61 -20.58 -6.18
C ASP A 72 9.59 -20.34 -7.33
N GLY A 73 10.55 -19.48 -7.03
CA GLY A 73 11.88 -19.57 -7.61
C GLY A 73 12.76 -20.33 -6.63
N GLN A 74 12.75 -21.67 -6.69
CA GLN A 74 13.87 -22.47 -6.21
C GLN A 74 14.60 -23.12 -7.39
N ALA A 75 15.70 -22.49 -7.77
CA ALA A 75 16.83 -23.15 -8.40
C ALA A 75 17.94 -23.25 -7.37
N ILE A 76 18.01 -24.35 -6.59
CA ILE A 76 19.21 -25.00 -6.01
C ILE A 76 18.70 -26.39 -5.55
N GLN A 77 19.17 -27.59 -5.94
CA GLN A 77 20.49 -28.10 -6.36
C GLN A 77 20.36 -29.06 -7.55
#